data_AF-A0A4U6U9E4-F1
#
_entry.id   AF-A0A4U6U9E4-F1
#
_cell.length_a   1.000
_cell.length_b   1.000
_cell.length_c   1.000
_cell.angle_alpha   90.00
_cell.angle_beta   90.00
_cell.angle_gamma   90.00
#
_symmetry.space_group_name_H-M   'P 1'
#
loop_
_entity.id
_entity.type
_entity.pdbx_description
1 polymer ?
#
loop_
_entity_poly.entity_id
_entity_poly.type
_entity_poly.pdbx_seq_one_letter_code
_entity_poly.pdbx_strand_id
1 'polypeptide(L)'
;MLQMEKKPAIPLMSRVPIPTMILGMDVSHGSPGRDLPSVAAVVSSLGWPLISRYRASVCTQSPRLEMIDSLFKPEGDDDRGLIRELIEGFGNSCRKLPQQIIIFRDGVSEGQFTQVLNIELQQIIEACKFLQCN
;
A
#
# COMPACT_ATOMS: atom_id res chain seq x y z
N MET A 1 10.18 -3.00 -39.27
CA MET A 1 8.91 -2.65 -38.62
C MET A 1 8.94 -3.29 -37.24
N LEU A 2 9.19 -2.50 -36.19
CA LEU A 2 9.22 -3.00 -34.81
C LEU A 2 7.84 -3.57 -34.49
N GLN A 3 7.78 -4.85 -34.15
CA GLN A 3 6.54 -5.49 -33.72
C GLN A 3 6.01 -4.71 -32.51
N MET A 4 4.77 -4.24 -32.62
CA MET A 4 4.06 -3.65 -31.49
C MET A 4 4.07 -4.65 -30.33
N GLU A 5 4.60 -4.20 -29.20
CA GLU A 5 4.65 -4.96 -27.95
C GLU A 5 3.25 -5.50 -27.64
N LYS A 6 3.14 -6.83 -27.50
CA LYS A 6 1.88 -7.47 -27.08
C LYS A 6 1.49 -6.85 -25.73
N LYS A 7 0.29 -6.26 -25.70
CA LYS A 7 -0.38 -5.56 -24.58
C LYS A 7 0.30 -5.78 -23.22
N PRO A 8 0.68 -4.73 -22.48
CA PRO A 8 1.28 -4.85 -21.16
C PRO A 8 0.20 -5.35 -20.20
N ALA A 9 0.07 -6.66 -20.11
CA ALA A 9 -0.83 -7.33 -19.20
C ALA A 9 0.01 -8.29 -18.38
N ILE A 10 0.05 -8.05 -17.07
CA ILE A 10 0.62 -9.00 -16.12
C ILE A 10 -0.15 -10.32 -16.30
N PRO A 11 0.51 -11.46 -16.60
CA PRO A 11 -0.14 -12.71 -17.00
C PRO A 11 -1.15 -13.30 -16.00
N LEU A 12 -1.18 -12.80 -14.75
CA LEU A 12 -2.03 -13.31 -13.68
C LEU A 12 -3.38 -12.59 -13.52
N MET A 13 -3.64 -11.51 -14.26
CA MET A 13 -4.87 -10.73 -14.10
C MET A 13 -5.83 -11.06 -15.24
N SER A 14 -6.98 -11.62 -14.86
CA SER A 14 -7.92 -12.32 -15.76
C SER A 14 -8.37 -11.50 -16.98
N ARG A 15 -9.01 -12.18 -17.95
CA ARG A 15 -9.47 -11.64 -19.25
C ARG A 15 -10.40 -10.40 -19.15
N VAL A 16 -10.87 -10.05 -17.95
CA VAL A 16 -11.48 -8.76 -17.62
C VAL A 16 -10.52 -7.99 -16.71
N PRO A 17 -10.01 -6.81 -17.11
CA PRO A 17 -9.04 -6.08 -16.30
C PRO A 17 -9.74 -5.41 -15.09
N ILE A 18 -9.77 -6.13 -13.97
CA ILE A 18 -10.22 -5.60 -12.66
C ILE A 18 -9.26 -4.47 -12.26
N PRO A 19 -9.74 -3.24 -11.95
CA PRO A 19 -8.90 -2.16 -11.46
C PRO A 19 -8.08 -2.61 -10.25
N THR A 20 -6.79 -2.86 -10.47
CA THR A 20 -5.90 -3.43 -9.46
C THR A 20 -4.86 -2.42 -9.06
N MET A 21 -4.74 -2.19 -7.76
CA MET A 21 -3.66 -1.42 -7.15
C MET A 21 -2.62 -2.37 -6.57
N ILE A 22 -1.35 -2.14 -6.89
CA ILE A 22 -0.22 -2.86 -6.30
C ILE A 22 0.40 -1.98 -5.22
N LEU A 23 0.53 -2.52 -4.01
CA LEU A 23 1.20 -1.91 -2.88
C LEU A 23 2.54 -2.58 -2.59
N GLY A 24 3.56 -1.78 -2.30
CA GLY A 24 4.82 -2.22 -1.70
C GLY A 24 4.97 -1.58 -0.33
N MET A 25 5.35 -2.35 0.68
CA MET A 25 5.43 -1.91 2.07
C MET A 25 6.74 -2.39 2.71
N ASP A 26 7.46 -1.48 3.34
CA ASP A 26 8.71 -1.77 4.05
C ASP A 26 8.88 -0.87 5.29
N VAL A 27 9.66 -1.36 6.26
CA VAL A 27 10.08 -0.61 7.44
C VAL A 27 11.59 -0.66 7.57
N SER A 28 12.21 0.51 7.63
CA SER A 28 13.65 0.65 7.85
C SER A 28 13.94 1.13 9.27
N HIS A 29 14.85 0.44 9.96
CA HIS A 29 15.31 0.81 11.30
C HIS A 29 16.64 1.56 11.30
N GLY A 30 16.81 2.46 12.26
CA GLY A 30 18.09 3.10 12.52
C GLY A 30 19.17 2.12 12.98
N SER A 31 20.44 2.56 12.97
CA SER A 31 21.58 1.72 13.32
C SER A 31 21.44 1.06 14.70
N PRO A 32 21.92 -0.19 14.87
CA PRO A 32 21.89 -0.89 16.14
C PRO A 32 22.52 -0.05 17.27
N GLY A 33 21.86 0.01 18.43
CA GLY A 33 22.36 0.72 19.60
C GLY A 33 22.03 2.22 19.66
N ARG A 34 21.33 2.78 18.66
CA ARG A 34 20.71 4.12 18.75
C ARG A 34 19.19 4.00 18.83
N ASP A 35 18.57 4.88 19.61
CA ASP A 35 17.11 4.96 19.75
C ASP A 35 16.54 5.92 18.69
N LEU A 36 16.80 5.60 17.43
CA LEU A 36 16.29 6.37 16.29
C LEU A 36 14.93 5.84 15.87
N PRO A 37 14.00 6.71 15.43
CA PRO A 37 12.69 6.28 14.95
C PRO A 37 12.85 5.37 13.73
N SER A 38 11.93 4.42 13.59
CA SER A 38 11.82 3.62 12.38
C SER A 38 11.07 4.41 11.31
N VAL A 39 11.32 4.13 10.05
CA VAL A 39 10.63 4.77 8.93
C VAL A 39 9.84 3.70 8.18
N ALA A 40 8.53 3.86 8.13
CA ALA A 40 7.65 3.07 7.27
C ALA A 40 7.46 3.77 5.93
N ALA A 41 7.52 3.00 4.86
CA ALA A 41 7.25 3.45 3.51
C ALA A 41 6.22 2.55 2.85
N VAL A 42 5.18 3.16 2.29
CA VAL A 42 4.16 2.47 1.49
C VAL A 42 4.12 3.11 0.12
N VAL A 43 4.28 2.30 -0.93
CA VAL A 43 4.16 2.73 -2.31
C VAL A 43 2.92 2.14 -2.95
N SER A 44 2.21 2.91 -3.77
CA SER A 44 1.09 2.42 -4.57
C SER A 44 1.29 2.69 -6.05
N SER A 45 0.88 1.74 -6.89
CA SER A 45 0.73 2.00 -8.32
C SER A 45 -0.32 3.08 -8.54
N LEU A 46 -0.13 3.96 -9.52
CA LEU A 46 -1.10 4.99 -9.91
C LEU A 46 -1.85 4.65 -11.21
N GLY A 47 -1.42 3.62 -11.94
CA GLY A 47 -1.94 3.30 -13.26
C GLY A 47 -2.39 1.85 -13.35
N TRP A 48 -3.58 1.66 -13.93
CA TRP A 48 -4.09 0.36 -14.34
C TRP A 48 -4.71 0.48 -15.74
N PRO A 49 -4.42 -0.43 -16.69
CA PRO A 49 -3.58 -1.64 -16.57
C PRO A 49 -2.07 -1.40 -16.73
N LEU A 50 -1.66 -0.21 -17.16
CA LEU A 50 -0.25 0.13 -17.32
C LEU A 50 0.35 0.57 -15.98
N ILE A 51 1.01 -0.36 -15.31
CA ILE A 51 1.63 -0.15 -13.99
C ILE A 51 3.08 0.32 -14.19
N SER A 52 3.27 1.61 -14.45
CA SER A 52 4.60 2.22 -14.64
C SER A 52 4.86 3.43 -13.74
N ARG A 53 3.84 3.88 -13.01
CA ARG A 53 3.89 5.05 -12.14
C ARG A 53 3.49 4.66 -10.74
N TYR A 54 4.24 5.14 -9.76
CA TYR A 54 4.01 4.87 -8.35
C TYR A 54 3.99 6.17 -7.55
N ARG A 55 3.25 6.18 -6.43
CA ARG A 55 3.29 7.20 -5.39
C ARG A 55 3.82 6.57 -4.12
N ALA A 56 4.65 7.30 -3.37
CA ALA A 56 5.11 6.88 -2.05
C ALA A 56 4.44 7.74 -0.98
N SER A 57 4.08 7.12 0.13
CA SER A 57 3.70 7.79 1.39
C SER A 57 4.58 7.21 2.50
N VAL A 58 5.06 8.07 3.40
CA VAL A 58 6.07 7.73 4.41
C VAL A 58 5.66 8.25 5.77
N CYS A 59 5.95 7.48 6.82
CA CYS A 59 5.74 7.89 8.20
C CYS A 59 6.91 7.47 9.08
N THR A 60 7.18 8.25 10.12
CA THR A 60 8.06 7.82 11.21
C THR A 60 7.24 7.14 12.30
N GLN A 61 7.74 6.02 12.79
CA GLN A 61 7.13 5.26 13.88
C GLN A 61 8.14 4.98 14.99
N SER A 62 7.65 4.37 16.07
CA SER A 62 8.47 4.08 17.24
C SER A 62 9.74 3.29 16.87
N PRO A 63 10.86 3.50 17.58
CA PRO A 63 12.10 2.77 17.34
C PRO A 63 11.88 1.26 17.35
N ARG A 64 12.41 0.57 16.32
CA ARG A 64 12.34 -0.90 16.15
C ARG A 64 10.93 -1.50 16.12
N LEU A 65 9.92 -0.68 15.83
CA LEU A 65 8.59 -1.18 15.55
C LEU A 65 8.56 -1.69 14.10
N GLU A 66 8.36 -2.98 13.89
CA GLU A 66 8.27 -3.57 12.54
C GLU A 66 6.88 -3.39 11.91
N MET A 67 5.81 -3.41 12.71
CA MET A 67 4.44 -3.28 12.18
C MET A 67 4.14 -1.82 11.88
N ILE A 68 3.59 -1.54 10.70
CA ILE A 68 3.19 -0.17 10.34
C ILE A 68 1.89 0.17 11.07
N ASP A 69 1.95 1.18 11.95
CA ASP A 69 0.85 1.58 12.85
C ASP A 69 0.00 2.76 12.32
N SER A 70 0.40 3.32 11.18
CA SER A 70 -0.17 4.53 10.58
C SER A 70 -0.84 4.26 9.23
N LEU A 71 -1.18 3.00 8.94
CA LEU A 71 -1.87 2.64 7.68
C LEU A 71 -3.29 3.21 7.64
N PHE A 72 -3.98 3.18 8.79
CA PHE A 72 -5.26 3.84 9.02
C PHE A 72 -5.17 4.64 10.31
N LYS A 73 -5.48 5.94 10.25
CA LYS A 73 -5.34 6.84 11.39
C LYS A 73 -6.53 7.79 11.46
N PRO A 74 -7.64 7.38 12.11
CA PRO A 74 -8.81 8.23 12.25
C PRO A 74 -8.49 9.45 13.12
N GLU A 75 -8.77 10.64 12.60
CA GLU A 75 -8.63 11.92 13.28
C GLU A 75 -9.92 12.73 13.09
N GLY A 76 -10.84 12.61 14.06
CA GLY A 76 -12.18 13.19 13.95
C GLY A 76 -13.01 12.43 12.93
N ASP A 77 -13.62 13.16 11.99
CA ASP A 77 -14.41 12.60 10.89
C ASP A 77 -13.56 12.28 9.64
N ASP A 78 -12.23 12.23 9.78
CA ASP A 78 -11.29 12.08 8.68
C ASP A 78 -10.25 10.96 8.95
N ASP A 79 -9.63 10.41 7.90
CA ASP A 79 -8.54 9.42 8.02
C ASP A 79 -7.22 10.02 7.53
N ARG A 80 -6.20 10.13 8.40
CA ARG A 80 -4.85 10.59 8.03
C ARG A 80 -3.85 9.46 7.84
N GLY A 81 -4.34 8.24 7.65
CA GLY A 81 -3.53 7.07 7.36
C GLY A 81 -2.91 7.08 5.97
N LEU A 82 -1.82 6.32 5.81
CA LEU A 82 -1.07 6.22 4.56
C LEU A 82 -1.92 5.62 3.42
N ILE A 83 -2.82 4.68 3.75
CA ILE A 83 -3.60 3.95 2.74
C ILE A 83 -4.61 4.85 2.04
N ARG A 84 -5.21 5.81 2.75
CA ARG A 84 -6.14 6.76 2.14
C ARG A 84 -5.48 7.55 1.03
N GLU A 85 -4.35 8.19 1.33
CA GLU A 85 -3.62 9.03 0.37
C GLU A 85 -3.31 8.25 -0.92
N LEU A 86 -2.95 6.98 -0.77
CA LEU A 86 -2.60 6.09 -1.87
C LEU A 86 -3.82 5.64 -2.68
N ILE A 87 -4.94 5.35 -2.04
CA ILE A 87 -6.21 5.00 -2.72
C ILE A 87 -6.75 6.21 -3.48
N GLU A 88 -6.74 7.41 -2.88
CA GLU A 88 -7.13 8.65 -3.54
C GLU A 88 -6.21 8.95 -4.73
N GLY A 89 -4.90 8.73 -4.59
CA GLY A 89 -3.93 8.84 -5.68
C GLY A 89 -4.27 7.92 -6.86
N PHE A 90 -4.59 6.65 -6.58
CA PHE A 90 -5.04 5.69 -7.61
C PHE A 90 -6.35 6.14 -8.25
N GLY A 91 -7.34 6.53 -7.44
CA GLY A 91 -8.66 6.99 -7.89
C GLY A 91 -8.58 8.21 -8.81
N ASN A 92 -7.75 9.19 -8.45
CA ASN A 92 -7.52 10.39 -9.26
C ASN A 92 -6.88 10.08 -10.62
N SER A 93 -5.96 9.11 -10.66
CA SER A 93 -5.22 8.75 -11.87
C SER A 93 -6.00 7.78 -12.78
N CYS A 94 -6.68 6.78 -12.20
CA CYS A 94 -7.45 5.77 -12.94
C CYS A 94 -8.93 6.13 -13.15
N ARG A 95 -9.42 7.21 -12.52
CA ARG A 95 -10.85 7.60 -12.47
C ARG A 95 -11.78 6.51 -11.92
N LYS A 96 -11.22 5.56 -11.16
CA LYS A 96 -11.89 4.42 -10.54
C LYS A 96 -11.16 4.06 -9.25
N LEU A 97 -11.90 3.69 -8.22
CA LEU A 97 -11.33 3.08 -7.02
C LEU A 97 -10.80 1.67 -7.34
N PRO A 98 -9.75 1.22 -6.64
CA PRO A 98 -9.25 -0.14 -6.80
C PRO A 98 -10.31 -1.15 -6.34
N GLN A 99 -10.56 -2.17 -7.15
CA GLN A 99 -11.41 -3.32 -6.81
C GLN A 99 -10.59 -4.49 -6.28
N GLN A 100 -9.29 -4.48 -6.54
CA GLN A 100 -8.33 -5.46 -6.03
C GLN A 100 -7.07 -4.73 -5.57
N ILE A 101 -6.54 -5.15 -4.43
CA ILE A 101 -5.26 -4.68 -3.89
C ILE A 101 -4.33 -5.88 -3.73
N ILE A 102 -3.13 -5.79 -4.29
CA ILE A 102 -2.07 -6.78 -4.12
C ILE A 102 -0.98 -6.14 -3.28
N ILE A 103 -0.60 -6.78 -2.17
CA ILE A 103 0.36 -6.22 -1.20
C ILE A 103 1.63 -7.07 -1.21
N PHE A 104 2.77 -6.41 -1.41
CA PHE A 104 4.09 -6.96 -1.17
C PHE A 104 4.67 -6.30 0.09
N ARG A 105 4.71 -7.05 1.19
CA ARG A 105 5.29 -6.62 2.47
C ARG A 105 6.68 -7.25 2.64
N ASP A 106 7.73 -6.43 2.66
CA ASP A 106 9.12 -6.88 2.85
C ASP A 106 9.44 -7.00 4.36
N GLY A 107 10.64 -7.44 4.75
CA GLY A 107 11.19 -7.23 6.10
C GLY A 107 10.57 -8.02 7.26
N VAL A 108 9.49 -8.78 7.05
CA VAL A 108 8.78 -9.52 8.10
C VAL A 108 9.24 -10.97 8.21
N SER A 109 9.55 -11.42 9.43
CA SER A 109 9.85 -12.83 9.71
C SER A 109 8.58 -13.67 9.82
N GLU A 110 8.69 -15.00 9.63
CA GLU A 110 7.55 -15.93 9.71
C GLU A 110 6.77 -15.81 11.04
N GLY A 111 7.47 -15.57 12.15
CA GLY A 111 6.86 -15.39 13.47
C GLY A 111 5.99 -14.13 13.60
N GLN A 112 6.10 -13.19 12.66
CA GLN A 112 5.36 -11.93 12.64
C GLN A 112 4.19 -11.94 11.66
N PHE A 113 3.99 -13.00 10.86
CA PHE A 113 2.92 -13.05 9.85
C PHE A 113 1.53 -12.84 10.46
N THR A 114 1.27 -13.43 11.63
CA THR A 114 0.01 -13.22 12.36
C THR A 114 -0.18 -11.76 12.77
N GLN A 115 0.91 -11.05 13.12
CA GLN A 115 0.83 -9.63 13.46
C GLN A 115 0.53 -8.78 12.23
N VAL A 116 1.15 -9.07 11.08
CA VAL A 116 0.84 -8.40 9.80
C VAL A 116 -0.65 -8.56 9.46
N LEU A 117 -1.20 -9.77 9.57
CA LEU A 117 -2.61 -10.02 9.27
C LEU A 117 -3.58 -9.36 10.27
N ASN A 118 -3.23 -9.33 11.56
CA ASN A 118 -4.11 -8.79 12.59
C ASN A 118 -4.02 -7.28 12.75
N ILE A 119 -2.88 -6.67 12.41
CA ILE A 119 -2.61 -5.25 12.62
C ILE A 119 -2.63 -4.50 11.30
N GLU A 120 -1.75 -4.86 10.35
CA GLU A 120 -1.60 -4.10 9.11
C GLU A 120 -2.79 -4.34 8.17
N LEU A 121 -3.17 -5.59 7.92
CA LEU A 121 -4.30 -5.91 7.05
C LEU A 121 -5.62 -5.39 7.61
N GLN A 122 -5.82 -5.44 8.93
CA GLN A 122 -7.02 -4.85 9.55
C GLN A 122 -7.08 -3.34 9.32
N GLN A 123 -5.98 -2.60 9.53
CA GLN A 123 -5.94 -1.17 9.24
C GLN A 123 -6.23 -0.88 7.76
N ILE A 124 -5.66 -1.65 6.82
CA ILE A 124 -5.93 -1.48 5.38
C ILE A 124 -7.41 -1.69 5.08
N ILE A 125 -8.04 -2.69 5.69
CA ILE A 125 -9.48 -2.96 5.54
C ILE A 125 -10.31 -1.80 6.08
N GLU A 126 -9.97 -1.25 7.26
CA GLU A 126 -10.68 -0.11 7.84
C GLU A 126 -10.54 1.16 6.99
N ALA A 127 -9.35 1.46 6.46
CA ALA A 127 -9.17 2.56 5.51
C ALA A 127 -10.02 2.38 4.24
N CYS A 128 -10.11 1.16 3.71
CA CYS A 128 -10.95 0.88 2.55
C CYS A 128 -12.44 1.06 2.86
N LYS A 129 -12.92 0.60 4.03
CA LYS A 129 -14.32 0.80 4.45
C LYS A 129 -14.64 2.27 4.63
N PHE A 130 -13.75 3.02 5.28
CA PHE A 130 -13.90 4.46 5.51
C PHE A 130 -14.09 5.24 4.20
N LEU A 131 -13.38 4.85 3.12
CA LEU A 131 -13.51 5.47 1.80
C LEU A 131 -14.68 4.98 0.95
N GLN A 132 -15.31 3.86 1.31
CA GLN A 132 -16.51 3.35 0.63
C GLN A 132 -17.80 3.87 1.27
N CYS A 133 -17.76 4.20 2.56
CA CYS A 133 -18.90 4.74 3.30
C CYS A 133 -19.07 6.26 3.16
N ASN A 134 -18.06 6.96 2.67
CA ASN A 134 -18.07 8.39 2.33
C ASN A 134 -18.12 8.60 0.82
#